data_AF-A0A554KE87-F1
#
_entry.id   AF-A0A554KE87-F1
#
_cell.length_a   1.000
_cell.length_b   1.000
_cell.length_c   1.000
_cell.angle_alpha   90.00
_cell.angle_beta   90.00
_cell.angle_gamma   90.00
#
_symmetry.space_group_name_H-M   'P 1'
#
loop_
_entity.id
_entity.type
_entity.pdbx_description
1 polymer ?
#
loop_
_entity_poly.entity_id
_entity_poly.type
_entity_poly.pdbx_seq_one_letter_code
_entity_poly.pdbx_strand_id
1 'polypeptide(L)'
;MVSTALGVYMARKGPIMVSKEGGKELCEMLPLLSTPLDESGMGSSPYIARDICHFVFAIEKNDPTICENLKTGEFKAQCYATSASKQNDPSICDNAPIDVRDKCYSSLAQQTGGSAVCEKIQRLDDRDNCFSNQASRMGDAELCTKIGNINIRDGCYMSQANRDPAYCGKVTDVRMREDCKQNVMRR
;
A
#
# COMPACT_ATOMS: atom_id res chain seq x y z
N MET A 1 -13.24 -22.32 60.61
CA MET A 1 -11.85 -21.82 60.55
C MET A 1 -11.47 -21.71 59.09
N VAL A 2 -11.35 -20.47 58.60
CA VAL A 2 -11.12 -20.15 57.18
C VAL A 2 -9.66 -20.46 56.86
N SER A 3 -9.43 -21.41 55.95
CA SER A 3 -8.09 -21.76 55.47
C SER A 3 -7.68 -20.74 54.40
N THR A 4 -6.90 -19.73 54.77
CA THR A 4 -6.31 -18.78 53.82
C THR A 4 -5.08 -19.43 53.20
N ALA A 5 -5.26 -20.09 52.06
CA ALA A 5 -4.16 -20.48 51.20
C ALA A 5 -3.57 -19.21 50.56
N LEU A 6 -2.43 -18.75 51.07
CA LEU A 6 -1.59 -17.77 50.37
C LEU A 6 -1.01 -18.42 49.12
N GLY A 7 -1.63 -18.19 47.98
CA GLY A 7 -1.05 -18.53 46.67
C GLY A 7 0.11 -17.59 46.37
N VAL A 8 1.33 -18.10 46.41
CA VAL A 8 2.51 -17.39 45.88
C VAL A 8 2.44 -17.47 44.35
N TYR A 9 1.97 -16.40 43.71
CA TYR A 9 2.07 -16.25 42.26
C TYR A 9 3.52 -15.90 41.92
N MET A 10 4.29 -16.90 41.45
CA MET A 10 5.57 -16.62 40.82
C MET A 10 5.32 -16.09 39.41
N ALA A 11 5.41 -14.76 39.24
CA ALA A 11 5.58 -14.18 37.92
C ALA A 11 6.87 -14.76 37.32
N ARG A 12 6.74 -15.60 36.27
CA ARG A 12 7.90 -15.98 35.46
C ARG A 12 8.48 -14.67 34.93
N LYS A 13 9.66 -14.27 35.41
CA LYS A 13 10.42 -13.19 34.78
C LYS A 13 10.58 -13.59 33.31
N GLY A 14 9.94 -12.84 32.42
CA GLY A 14 10.21 -12.95 30.99
C GLY A 14 11.69 -12.72 30.73
N PRO A 15 12.23 -13.19 29.59
CA PRO A 15 13.64 -13.03 29.28
C PRO A 15 14.03 -11.54 29.34
N ILE A 16 15.08 -11.24 30.10
CA ILE A 16 15.66 -9.90 30.15
C ILE A 16 16.53 -9.77 28.90
N MET A 17 16.01 -9.04 27.90
CA MET A 17 16.73 -8.76 26.66
C MET A 17 17.71 -7.62 26.89
N VAL A 18 19.01 -7.93 27.04
CA VAL A 18 20.09 -6.94 27.04
C VAL A 18 20.76 -7.00 25.68
N SER A 19 20.23 -6.29 24.69
CA SER A 19 20.83 -6.21 23.35
C SER A 19 20.62 -4.82 22.73
N LYS A 20 21.66 -4.33 22.04
CA LYS A 20 21.64 -3.11 21.20
C LYS A 20 20.64 -3.21 20.04
N GLU A 21 20.19 -4.42 19.72
CA GLU A 21 19.26 -4.80 18.64
C GLU A 21 17.96 -5.44 19.17
N GLY A 22 17.76 -5.48 20.50
CA GLY A 22 16.70 -6.22 21.19
C GLY A 22 15.26 -5.70 21.00
N GLY A 23 15.01 -4.84 20.00
CA GLY A 23 13.69 -4.30 19.70
C GLY A 23 12.91 -5.13 18.67
N LYS A 24 13.54 -5.50 17.54
CA LYS A 24 12.84 -6.17 16.42
C LYS A 24 12.44 -7.61 16.73
N GLU A 25 13.23 -8.31 17.54
CA GLU A 25 12.94 -9.69 17.97
C GLU A 25 11.68 -9.76 18.86
N LEU A 26 11.28 -8.65 19.47
CA LEU A 26 10.00 -8.55 20.19
C LEU A 26 8.79 -8.68 19.25
N CYS A 27 8.94 -8.32 17.98
CA CYS A 27 7.86 -8.48 17.01
C CYS A 27 7.49 -9.96 16.82
N GLU A 28 8.45 -10.88 16.96
CA GLU A 28 8.20 -12.32 16.91
C GLU A 28 7.54 -12.87 18.18
N MET A 29 7.59 -12.11 19.29
CA MET A 29 6.91 -12.45 20.54
C MET A 29 5.48 -11.92 20.60
N LEU A 30 5.09 -11.01 19.69
CA LEU A 30 3.71 -10.54 19.61
C LEU A 30 2.82 -11.72 19.19
N PRO A 31 1.81 -12.07 20.00
CA PRO A 31 1.07 -13.29 19.79
C PRO A 31 0.29 -13.27 18.47
N LEU A 32 0.06 -14.46 17.89
CA LEU A 32 -0.94 -14.78 16.86
C LEU A 32 -2.39 -14.54 17.35
N LEU A 33 -2.61 -13.58 18.25
CA LEU A 33 -3.87 -13.33 18.94
C LEU A 33 -4.82 -12.55 18.02
N SER A 34 -5.13 -13.12 16.87
CA SER A 34 -6.44 -12.94 16.29
C SER A 34 -7.37 -13.92 17.02
N THR A 35 -7.90 -13.53 18.18
CA THR A 35 -9.22 -14.04 18.54
C THR A 35 -10.15 -13.70 17.37
N PRO A 36 -11.04 -14.59 16.93
CA PRO A 36 -12.04 -14.23 15.93
C PRO A 36 -12.88 -13.11 16.53
N LEU A 37 -12.66 -11.88 16.08
CA LEU A 37 -13.65 -10.83 16.24
C LEU A 37 -14.60 -11.01 15.05
N ASP A 38 -15.74 -11.58 15.38
CA ASP A 38 -16.92 -11.79 14.56
C ASP A 38 -16.94 -12.99 13.60
N GLU A 39 -18.02 -13.77 13.75
CA GLU A 39 -18.49 -14.85 12.86
C GLU A 39 -18.95 -14.33 11.48
N SER A 40 -18.40 -13.21 11.01
CA SER A 40 -18.81 -12.52 9.78
C SER A 40 -17.85 -12.72 8.60
N GLY A 41 -16.86 -13.63 8.71
CA GLY A 41 -16.07 -14.09 7.56
C GLY A 41 -15.19 -13.02 6.90
N MET A 42 -14.94 -11.89 7.57
CA MET A 42 -13.93 -10.90 7.20
C MET A 42 -12.74 -11.00 8.16
N GLY A 43 -11.99 -12.11 8.08
CA GLY A 43 -10.85 -12.34 8.97
C GLY A 43 -9.66 -11.43 8.66
N SER A 44 -9.36 -10.50 9.56
CA SER A 44 -8.07 -9.81 9.63
C SER A 44 -6.92 -10.84 9.64
N SER A 45 -5.89 -10.64 8.78
CA SER A 45 -4.70 -11.49 8.73
C SER A 45 -4.15 -11.76 10.15
N PRO A 46 -3.86 -13.02 10.54
CA PRO A 46 -3.41 -13.38 11.90
C PRO A 46 -2.04 -12.78 12.25
N TYR A 47 -1.41 -12.11 11.28
CA TYR A 47 -0.08 -11.51 11.39
C TYR A 47 -0.10 -9.99 11.55
N ILE A 48 -1.26 -9.33 11.61
CA ILE A 48 -1.35 -7.85 11.59
C ILE A 48 -0.51 -7.19 12.68
N ALA A 49 -0.61 -7.64 13.94
CA ALA A 49 0.16 -7.03 15.04
C ALA A 49 1.68 -7.17 14.83
N ARG A 50 2.13 -8.33 14.35
CA ARG A 50 3.54 -8.58 14.01
C ARG A 50 3.98 -7.72 12.82
N ASP A 51 3.17 -7.64 11.78
CA ASP A 51 3.49 -6.87 10.57
C ASP A 51 3.56 -5.37 10.87
N ILE A 52 2.64 -4.84 11.69
CA ILE A 52 2.69 -3.47 12.20
C ILE A 52 3.97 -3.21 12.99
N CYS A 53 4.37 -4.13 13.88
CA CYS A 53 5.59 -3.98 14.67
C CYS A 53 6.82 -3.85 13.78
N HIS A 54 7.00 -4.77 12.83
CA HIS A 54 8.12 -4.71 11.89
C HIS A 54 8.06 -3.48 10.98
N PHE A 55 6.87 -3.08 10.52
CA PHE A 55 6.69 -1.86 9.74
C PHE A 55 7.22 -0.65 10.53
N VAL A 56 6.80 -0.48 11.79
CA VAL A 56 7.27 0.64 12.63
C VAL A 56 8.78 0.61 12.79
N PHE A 57 9.38 -0.55 13.05
CA PHE A 57 10.84 -0.66 13.14
C PHE A 57 11.57 -0.32 11.83
N ALA A 58 11.06 -0.78 10.68
CA ALA A 58 11.63 -0.44 9.37
C ALA A 58 11.69 1.08 9.18
N ILE A 59 10.62 1.77 9.57
CA ILE A 59 10.46 3.22 9.41
C ILE A 59 11.26 4.03 10.43
N GLU A 60 11.34 3.60 11.69
CA GLU A 60 12.11 4.28 12.73
C GLU A 60 13.63 4.09 12.58
N LYS A 61 14.04 2.93 12.04
CA LYS A 61 15.45 2.62 11.80
C LYS A 61 15.94 3.04 10.41
N ASN A 62 15.03 3.50 9.53
CA ASN A 62 15.29 3.70 8.10
C ASN A 62 15.95 2.46 7.46
N ASP A 63 15.51 1.27 7.87
CA ASP A 63 16.06 0.00 7.41
C ASP A 63 14.99 -0.78 6.64
N PRO A 64 14.98 -0.69 5.30
CA PRO A 64 13.99 -1.36 4.48
C PRO A 64 14.12 -2.88 4.48
N THR A 65 15.26 -3.45 4.92
CA THR A 65 15.44 -4.91 5.00
C THR A 65 14.49 -5.53 6.03
N ILE A 66 14.06 -4.75 7.04
CA ILE A 66 13.07 -5.19 8.02
C ILE A 66 11.72 -5.51 7.35
N CYS A 67 11.40 -4.87 6.22
CA CYS A 67 10.19 -5.13 5.46
C CYS A 67 10.08 -6.59 4.97
N GLU A 68 11.20 -7.30 4.82
CA GLU A 68 11.23 -8.72 4.45
C GLU A 68 10.50 -9.63 5.45
N ASN A 69 10.46 -9.22 6.72
CA ASN A 69 9.87 -10.00 7.80
C ASN A 69 8.33 -9.96 7.83
N LEU A 70 7.72 -8.97 7.17
CA LEU A 70 6.27 -8.85 7.05
C LEU A 70 5.70 -10.01 6.23
N LYS A 71 4.52 -10.49 6.61
CA LYS A 71 3.91 -11.66 5.95
C LYS A 71 2.66 -11.34 5.16
N THR A 72 1.97 -10.26 5.48
CA THR A 72 0.90 -9.76 4.63
C THR A 72 1.51 -8.98 3.46
N GLY A 73 1.33 -9.49 2.24
CA GLY A 73 1.96 -8.92 1.03
C GLY A 73 1.62 -7.44 0.79
N GLU A 74 0.41 -7.01 1.14
CA GLU A 74 -0.01 -5.60 1.03
C GLU A 74 0.72 -4.69 2.02
N PHE A 75 0.82 -5.11 3.30
CA PHE A 75 1.64 -4.39 4.29
C PHE A 75 3.11 -4.36 3.90
N LYS A 76 3.63 -5.46 3.33
CA LYS A 76 5.00 -5.52 2.84
C LYS A 76 5.25 -4.51 1.71
N ALA A 77 4.34 -4.42 0.73
CA ALA A 77 4.41 -3.41 -0.33
C ALA A 77 4.42 -1.98 0.25
N GLN A 78 3.54 -1.72 1.21
CA GLN A 78 3.45 -0.42 1.88
C GLN A 78 4.71 -0.10 2.69
N CYS A 79 5.32 -1.08 3.35
CA CYS A 79 6.57 -0.94 4.09
C CYS A 79 7.71 -0.47 3.19
N TYR A 80 7.92 -1.17 2.07
CA TYR A 80 8.95 -0.79 1.10
C TYR A 80 8.65 0.57 0.49
N ALA A 81 7.40 0.85 0.11
CA ALA A 81 7.01 2.14 -0.49
C ALA A 81 7.23 3.31 0.47
N THR A 82 6.88 3.14 1.75
CA THR A 82 7.06 4.18 2.77
C THR A 82 8.54 4.41 3.07
N SER A 83 9.34 3.34 3.10
CA SER A 83 10.79 3.42 3.25
C SER A 83 11.44 4.12 2.05
N ALA A 84 11.01 3.78 0.83
CA ALA A 84 11.42 4.42 -0.42
C ALA A 84 11.09 5.91 -0.43
N SER A 85 9.87 6.27 -0.02
CA SER A 85 9.41 7.66 0.08
C SER A 85 10.23 8.46 1.09
N LYS A 86 10.41 7.94 2.32
CA LYS A 86 11.18 8.62 3.38
C LYS A 86 12.64 8.86 2.98
N GLN A 87 13.24 7.92 2.27
CA GLN A 87 14.64 8.00 1.85
C GLN A 87 14.81 8.68 0.48
N ASN A 88 13.70 9.07 -0.17
CA ASN A 88 13.68 9.55 -1.56
C ASN A 88 14.42 8.61 -2.53
N ASP A 89 14.32 7.31 -2.28
CA ASP A 89 15.00 6.29 -3.07
C ASP A 89 14.00 5.24 -3.58
N PRO A 90 13.49 5.42 -4.81
CA PRO A 90 12.60 4.44 -5.46
C PRO A 90 13.25 3.07 -5.68
N SER A 91 14.58 2.95 -5.63
CA SER A 91 15.26 1.67 -5.79
C SER A 91 15.04 0.72 -4.61
N ILE A 92 14.56 1.23 -3.46
CA ILE A 92 14.14 0.38 -2.34
C ILE A 92 13.03 -0.59 -2.74
N CYS A 93 12.14 -0.21 -3.67
CA CYS A 93 11.13 -1.14 -4.20
C CYS A 93 11.73 -2.25 -5.07
N ASP A 94 12.93 -2.08 -5.64
CA ASP A 94 13.60 -3.13 -6.41
C ASP A 94 13.99 -4.34 -5.52
N ASN A 95 14.13 -4.11 -4.20
CA ASN A 95 14.41 -5.15 -3.19
C ASN A 95 13.15 -5.93 -2.76
N ALA A 96 11.96 -5.47 -3.14
CA ALA A 96 10.72 -6.18 -2.80
C ALA A 96 10.58 -7.49 -3.60
N PRO A 97 9.93 -8.53 -3.03
CA PRO A 97 9.55 -9.73 -3.77
C PRO A 97 8.78 -9.40 -5.05
N ILE A 98 8.93 -10.22 -6.09
CA ILE A 98 8.38 -9.92 -7.43
C ILE A 98 6.86 -9.70 -7.44
N ASP A 99 6.13 -10.43 -6.59
CA ASP A 99 4.67 -10.34 -6.40
C ASP A 99 4.24 -9.10 -5.59
N VAL A 100 5.18 -8.44 -4.92
CA VAL A 100 4.97 -7.26 -4.07
C VAL A 100 5.48 -5.98 -4.77
N ARG A 101 6.50 -6.10 -5.62
CA ARG A 101 7.23 -4.99 -6.22
C ARG A 101 6.35 -4.00 -6.99
N ASP A 102 5.45 -4.49 -7.83
CA ASP A 102 4.53 -3.62 -8.59
C ASP A 102 3.60 -2.83 -7.66
N LYS A 103 3.11 -3.47 -6.57
CA LYS A 103 2.32 -2.79 -5.52
C LYS A 103 3.16 -1.76 -4.75
N CYS A 104 4.45 -2.03 -4.55
CA CYS A 104 5.38 -1.07 -3.93
C CYS A 104 5.47 0.21 -4.77
N TYR A 105 5.76 0.08 -6.08
CA TYR A 105 5.84 1.24 -6.97
C TYR A 105 4.53 2.01 -7.07
N SER A 106 3.39 1.30 -7.17
CA SER A 106 2.08 1.94 -7.19
C SER A 106 1.81 2.74 -5.90
N SER A 107 2.17 2.18 -4.74
CA SER A 107 2.03 2.86 -3.44
C SER A 107 3.00 4.04 -3.32
N LEU A 108 4.22 3.90 -3.81
CA LEU A 108 5.23 4.97 -3.81
C LEU A 108 4.76 6.15 -4.69
N ALA A 109 4.21 5.87 -5.87
CA ALA A 109 3.62 6.89 -6.74
C ALA A 109 2.51 7.64 -5.99
N GLN A 110 1.65 6.92 -5.27
CA GLN A 110 0.55 7.53 -4.50
C GLN A 110 1.07 8.43 -3.37
N GLN A 111 2.10 8.00 -2.64
CA GLN A 111 2.66 8.75 -1.52
C GLN A 111 3.40 10.02 -1.97
N THR A 112 4.15 9.93 -3.07
CA THR A 112 5.04 11.02 -3.54
C THR A 112 4.39 11.92 -4.60
N GLY A 113 3.33 11.45 -5.27
CA GLY A 113 2.81 12.10 -6.48
C GLY A 113 3.73 11.96 -7.69
N GLY A 114 4.82 11.17 -7.59
CA GLY A 114 5.75 10.96 -8.68
C GLY A 114 5.23 9.94 -9.69
N SER A 115 4.69 10.40 -10.82
CA SER A 115 4.17 9.50 -11.88
C SER A 115 5.26 8.69 -12.60
N ALA A 116 6.51 9.15 -12.58
CA ALA A 116 7.63 8.47 -13.22
C ALA A 116 7.86 7.04 -12.67
N VAL A 117 7.58 6.79 -11.38
CA VAL A 117 7.77 5.45 -10.81
C VAL A 117 6.77 4.43 -11.33
N CYS A 118 5.63 4.86 -11.90
CA CYS A 118 4.70 3.95 -12.57
C CYS A 118 5.39 3.21 -13.73
N GLU A 119 6.37 3.81 -14.41
CA GLU A 119 7.11 3.17 -15.52
C GLU A 119 7.89 1.92 -15.10
N LYS A 120 8.19 1.78 -13.80
CA LYS A 120 8.87 0.60 -13.25
C LYS A 120 7.95 -0.60 -13.03
N ILE A 121 6.63 -0.40 -13.06
CA ILE A 121 5.63 -1.47 -12.87
C ILE A 121 5.61 -2.39 -14.09
N GLN A 122 5.78 -3.69 -13.85
CA GLN A 122 5.90 -4.67 -14.92
C GLN A 122 4.53 -5.10 -15.45
N ARG A 123 3.55 -5.34 -14.57
CA ARG A 123 2.21 -5.73 -14.98
C ARG A 123 1.49 -4.55 -15.63
N LEU A 124 1.17 -4.68 -16.92
CA LEU A 124 0.61 -3.61 -17.74
C LEU A 124 -0.64 -2.99 -17.13
N ASP A 125 -1.59 -3.80 -16.62
CA ASP A 125 -2.80 -3.28 -15.98
C ASP A 125 -2.50 -2.49 -14.71
N ASP A 126 -1.53 -2.92 -13.89
CA ASP A 126 -1.14 -2.15 -12.69
C ASP A 126 -0.47 -0.84 -13.06
N ARG A 127 0.37 -0.86 -14.09
CA ARG A 127 1.05 0.32 -14.60
C ARG A 127 0.04 1.34 -15.13
N ASP A 128 -0.88 0.87 -15.95
CA ASP A 128 -1.93 1.68 -16.56
C ASP A 128 -2.87 2.27 -15.49
N ASN A 129 -3.24 1.48 -14.48
CA ASN A 129 -3.98 1.98 -13.31
C ASN A 129 -3.16 2.98 -12.48
N CYS A 130 -1.85 2.77 -12.33
CA CYS A 130 -0.96 3.72 -11.65
C CYS A 130 -0.99 5.08 -12.34
N PHE A 131 -0.80 5.12 -13.68
CA PHE A 131 -0.88 6.37 -14.44
C PHE A 131 -2.27 7.02 -14.36
N SER A 132 -3.35 6.23 -14.47
CA SER A 132 -4.72 6.75 -14.35
C SER A 132 -4.99 7.40 -13.00
N ASN A 133 -4.51 6.77 -11.92
CA ASN A 133 -4.62 7.29 -10.56
C ASN A 133 -3.79 8.57 -10.38
N GLN A 134 -2.55 8.61 -10.90
CA GLN A 134 -1.72 9.81 -10.84
C GLN A 134 -2.32 10.97 -11.65
N ALA A 135 -2.79 10.70 -12.87
CA ALA A 135 -3.52 11.67 -13.68
C ALA A 135 -4.69 12.28 -12.90
N SER A 136 -5.50 11.41 -12.27
CA SER A 136 -6.68 11.82 -11.53
C SER A 136 -6.35 12.65 -10.28
N ARG A 137 -5.27 12.32 -9.57
CA ARG A 137 -4.84 13.05 -8.37
C ARG A 137 -4.16 14.38 -8.69
N MET A 138 -3.32 14.40 -9.70
CA MET A 138 -2.52 15.56 -10.08
C MET A 138 -3.30 16.53 -11.00
N GLY A 139 -4.39 16.05 -11.63
CA GLY A 139 -5.05 16.79 -12.71
C GLY A 139 -4.23 16.85 -13.99
N ASP A 140 -3.23 15.97 -14.13
CA ASP A 140 -2.35 15.92 -15.30
C ASP A 140 -2.87 14.90 -16.32
N ALA A 141 -3.62 15.39 -17.30
CA ALA A 141 -4.18 14.56 -18.34
C ALA A 141 -3.15 14.01 -19.34
N GLU A 142 -1.93 14.56 -19.37
CA GLU A 142 -0.87 14.02 -20.23
C GLU A 142 -0.46 12.61 -19.78
N LEU A 143 -0.63 12.30 -18.50
CA LEU A 143 -0.42 10.93 -17.99
C LEU A 143 -1.40 9.91 -18.59
N CYS A 144 -2.60 10.32 -19.02
CA CYS A 144 -3.52 9.41 -19.71
C CYS A 144 -2.94 8.92 -21.05
N THR A 145 -2.03 9.68 -21.68
CA THR A 145 -1.38 9.26 -22.94
C THR A 145 -0.43 8.07 -22.75
N LYS A 146 0.07 7.87 -21.52
CA LYS A 146 0.96 6.75 -21.17
C LYS A 146 0.22 5.42 -20.94
N ILE A 147 -1.11 5.44 -20.95
CA ILE A 147 -1.95 4.26 -20.69
C ILE A 147 -2.16 3.48 -22.00
N GLY A 148 -1.77 2.20 -22.00
CA GLY A 148 -1.90 1.33 -23.17
C GLY A 148 -3.29 0.73 -23.33
N ASN A 149 -3.92 0.33 -22.23
CA ASN A 149 -5.25 -0.24 -22.21
C ASN A 149 -6.30 0.83 -22.52
N ILE A 150 -7.02 0.67 -23.63
CA ILE A 150 -7.98 1.66 -24.14
C ILE A 150 -9.10 1.95 -23.13
N ASN A 151 -9.60 0.93 -22.42
CA ASN A 151 -10.69 1.13 -21.46
C ASN A 151 -10.23 1.94 -20.24
N ILE A 152 -9.02 1.66 -19.74
CA ILE A 152 -8.42 2.42 -18.62
C ILE A 152 -8.10 3.85 -19.08
N ARG A 153 -7.59 4.01 -20.31
CA ARG A 153 -7.26 5.32 -20.87
C ARG A 153 -8.49 6.20 -21.09
N ASP A 154 -9.53 5.64 -21.68
CA ASP A 154 -10.79 6.34 -21.90
C ASP A 154 -11.43 6.72 -20.55
N GLY A 155 -11.39 5.83 -19.56
CA GLY A 155 -11.77 6.15 -18.18
C GLY A 155 -10.93 7.27 -17.55
N CYS A 156 -9.62 7.31 -17.82
CA CYS A 156 -8.72 8.38 -17.39
C CYS A 156 -9.16 9.73 -17.97
N TYR A 157 -9.38 9.82 -19.28
CA TYR A 157 -9.87 11.05 -19.91
C TYR A 157 -11.25 11.49 -19.42
N MET A 158 -12.16 10.53 -19.18
CA MET A 158 -13.46 10.83 -18.56
C MET A 158 -13.30 11.41 -17.15
N SER A 159 -12.34 10.93 -16.36
CA SER A 159 -12.03 11.49 -15.04
C SER A 159 -11.57 12.96 -15.16
N GLN A 160 -10.71 13.25 -16.14
CA GLN A 160 -10.20 14.60 -16.41
C GLN A 160 -11.27 15.55 -16.97
N ALA A 161 -12.29 15.01 -17.64
CA ALA A 161 -13.38 15.81 -18.19
C ALA A 161 -14.18 16.58 -17.12
N ASN A 162 -14.12 16.16 -15.85
CA ASN A 162 -14.69 16.92 -14.74
C ASN A 162 -13.95 18.25 -14.48
N ARG A 163 -12.70 18.38 -14.94
CA ARG A 163 -11.89 19.59 -14.83
C ARG A 163 -11.92 20.40 -16.11
N ASP A 164 -11.83 19.73 -17.25
CA ASP A 164 -11.90 20.34 -18.57
C ASP A 164 -12.72 19.45 -19.52
N PRO A 165 -13.94 19.87 -19.89
CA PRO A 165 -14.81 19.15 -20.82
C PRO A 165 -14.15 18.78 -22.16
N ALA A 166 -13.09 19.47 -22.59
CA ALA A 166 -12.35 19.15 -23.81
C ALA A 166 -11.80 17.72 -23.80
N TYR A 167 -11.50 17.15 -22.62
CA TYR A 167 -11.01 15.77 -22.52
C TYR A 167 -12.01 14.71 -22.96
N CYS A 168 -13.32 15.00 -22.98
CA CYS A 168 -14.30 14.09 -23.59
C CYS A 168 -13.94 13.82 -25.07
N GLY A 169 -13.36 14.78 -25.78
CA GLY A 169 -12.92 14.61 -27.17
C GLY A 169 -11.79 13.60 -27.35
N LYS A 170 -10.99 13.34 -26.30
CA LYS A 170 -9.89 12.36 -26.31
C LYS A 170 -10.36 10.92 -26.04
N VAL A 171 -11.62 10.71 -25.64
CA VAL A 171 -12.20 9.38 -25.42
C VAL A 171 -12.38 8.67 -26.77
N THR A 172 -11.87 7.44 -26.86
CA THR A 172 -11.85 6.63 -28.08
C THR A 172 -13.21 6.02 -28.36
N ASP A 173 -13.82 5.38 -27.35
CA ASP A 173 -15.14 4.78 -27.46
C ASP A 173 -16.22 5.84 -27.73
N VAL A 174 -16.96 5.66 -28.82
CA VAL A 174 -17.93 6.66 -29.29
C VAL A 174 -19.05 6.86 -28.28
N ARG A 175 -19.54 5.77 -27.66
CA ARG A 175 -20.65 5.85 -26.69
C ARG A 175 -20.19 6.55 -25.42
N MET A 176 -19.06 6.14 -24.85
CA MET A 176 -18.47 6.77 -23.67
C MET A 176 -18.17 8.25 -23.90
N ARG A 177 -17.71 8.61 -25.10
CA ARG A 177 -17.47 10.01 -25.48
C ARG A 177 -18.74 10.84 -25.49
N GLU A 178 -19.81 10.35 -26.11
CA GLU A 178 -21.07 11.09 -26.16
C GLU A 178 -21.71 11.20 -24.76
N ASP A 179 -21.65 10.14 -23.96
CA ASP A 179 -22.08 10.15 -22.56
C ASP A 179 -21.27 11.19 -21.75
N CYS A 180 -19.96 11.24 -21.94
CA CYS A 180 -19.08 12.23 -21.31
C CYS A 180 -19.54 13.66 -21.63
N LYS A 181 -19.72 13.98 -22.92
CA LYS A 181 -20.15 15.33 -23.38
C LYS A 181 -21.51 15.71 -22.81
N GLN A 182 -22.47 14.79 -22.75
CA GLN A 182 -23.78 15.07 -22.18
C GLN A 182 -23.72 15.32 -20.67
N ASN A 183 -22.91 14.55 -19.94
CA ASN A 183 -22.81 14.66 -18.48
C ASN A 183 -22.12 15.95 -18.03
N VAL A 184 -21.09 16.40 -18.75
CA VAL A 184 -20.38 17.66 -18.41
C VAL A 184 -21.20 18.91 -18.73
N MET A 185 -22.10 18.86 -19.72
CA MET A 185 -22.99 19.99 -20.08
C MET A 185 -24.17 20.19 -19.13
N ARG A 186 -24.47 19.18 -18.28
CA ARG A 186 -25.60 19.20 -17.33
C ARG A 186 -25.21 19.63 -15.91
N ARG A 187 -23.96 20.01 -15.69
CA ARG A 187 -23.41 20.43 -14.39
C ARG A 187 -23.13 21.93 -14.41
#